data_AF-A0A1G9N2G5-F1
#
_entry.id   AF-A0A1G9N2G5-F1
#
_cell.length_a   1.000
_cell.length_b   1.000
_cell.length_c   1.000
_cell.angle_alpha   90.00
_cell.angle_beta   90.00
_cell.angle_gamma   90.00
#
_symmetry.space_group_name_H-M   'P 1'
#
loop_
_entity.id
_entity.type
_entity.pdbx_description
1 polymer ?
#
loop_
_entity_poly.entity_id
_entity_poly.type
_entity_poly.pdbx_seq_one_letter_code
_entity_poly.pdbx_strand_id
1 'polypeptide(L)'
;MISKDSSLPKKIRIAGLCLVFLLSLLLLNTNTFANLWSVATGRGYLIPEESSIVGFRVTQMNEGSGEYWLYAEDEHHYYTVMEKSGTKPYLLLSKEKASSCPHFDKLDVKTWCK
;
A
#
# COMPACT_ATOMS: atom_id res chain seq x y z
N MET A 1 -10.09 55.61 -4.50
CA MET A 1 -10.42 54.19 -4.73
C MET A 1 -9.26 53.37 -4.15
N ILE A 2 -9.39 52.86 -2.92
CA ILE A 2 -8.29 52.18 -2.22
C ILE A 2 -8.17 50.76 -2.78
N SER A 3 -7.08 50.51 -3.52
CA SER A 3 -6.72 49.16 -3.96
C SER A 3 -6.27 48.37 -2.73
N LYS A 4 -7.17 47.51 -2.22
CA LYS A 4 -6.85 46.59 -1.13
C LYS A 4 -5.93 45.52 -1.70
N ASP A 5 -4.64 45.61 -1.37
CA ASP A 5 -3.64 44.60 -1.75
C ASP A 5 -4.14 43.22 -1.27
N SER A 6 -4.50 42.36 -2.22
CA SER A 6 -5.10 41.04 -2.00
C SER A 6 -4.05 39.96 -1.74
N SER A 7 -2.86 40.36 -1.32
CA SER A 7 -1.81 39.43 -0.95
C SER A 7 -2.25 38.53 0.20
N LEU A 8 -2.34 37.22 -0.09
CA LEU A 8 -2.53 36.19 0.92
C LEU A 8 -1.55 36.42 2.09
N PRO A 9 -2.03 36.43 3.35
CA PRO A 9 -1.17 36.67 4.49
C PRO A 9 -0.04 35.64 4.52
N LYS A 10 1.17 36.08 4.87
CA LYS A 10 2.41 35.27 4.84
C LYS A 10 2.26 33.89 5.47
N LYS A 11 1.47 33.79 6.56
CA LYS A 11 1.16 32.52 7.23
C LYS A 11 0.40 31.52 6.34
N ILE A 12 -0.58 31.98 5.57
CA ILE A 12 -1.35 31.12 4.66
C ILE A 12 -0.47 30.68 3.48
N ARG A 13 0.41 31.56 2.98
CA ARG A 13 1.38 31.18 1.93
C ARG A 13 2.34 30.09 2.41
N ILE A 14 2.88 30.23 3.61
CA ILE A 14 3.77 29.22 4.22
C ILE A 14 3.02 27.92 4.44
N ALA A 15 1.81 27.95 5.01
CA ALA A 15 0.99 26.76 5.20
C ALA A 15 0.70 26.04 3.87
N GLY A 16 0.37 26.80 2.82
CA GLY A 16 0.16 26.26 1.47
C GLY A 16 1.41 25.60 0.91
N LEU A 17 2.58 26.22 1.04
CA LEU A 17 3.86 25.64 0.60
C LEU A 17 4.20 24.36 1.38
N CYS A 18 3.98 24.34 2.69
CA CYS A 18 4.17 23.14 3.51
C CYS A 18 3.24 22.00 3.07
N LEU A 19 1.97 22.30 2.76
CA LEU A 19 1.01 21.30 2.28
C LEU A 19 1.45 20.71 0.93
N VAL A 20 1.85 21.55 -0.02
CA VAL A 20 2.34 21.11 -1.34
C VAL A 20 3.58 20.22 -1.19
N PHE A 21 4.50 20.59 -0.29
CA PHE A 21 5.70 19.80 -0.02
C PHE A 21 5.38 18.45 0.64
N LEU A 22 4.43 18.40 1.57
CA LEU A 22 3.99 17.12 2.17
C LEU A 22 3.32 16.21 1.14
N LEU A 23 2.47 16.78 0.27
CA LEU A 23 1.84 16.02 -0.82
C LEU A 23 2.86 15.50 -1.82
N SER A 24 3.89 16.29 -2.15
CA SER A 24 4.94 15.81 -3.06
C SER A 24 5.76 14.67 -2.44
N LEU A 25 6.10 14.74 -1.15
CA LEU A 25 6.77 13.64 -0.44
C LEU A 25 5.92 12.36 -0.43
N LEU A 26 4.60 12.47 -0.26
CA LEU A 26 3.67 11.35 -0.37
C LEU A 26 3.67 10.71 -1.76
N LEU A 27 3.76 11.52 -2.82
CA LEU A 27 3.81 11.06 -4.21
C LEU A 27 5.17 10.45 -4.61
N LEU A 28 6.26 10.77 -3.90
CA LEU A 28 7.56 10.13 -4.12
C LEU A 28 7.57 8.66 -3.65
N ASN A 29 6.63 8.24 -2.79
CA ASN A 29 6.46 6.84 -2.46
C ASN A 29 5.66 6.15 -3.58
N THR A 30 6.37 5.39 -4.42
CA THR A 30 5.80 4.67 -5.56
C THR A 30 4.70 3.69 -5.16
N ASN A 31 4.81 3.07 -3.98
CA ASN A 31 3.78 2.17 -3.46
C ASN A 31 2.50 2.94 -3.11
N THR A 32 2.61 4.07 -2.41
CA THR A 32 1.45 4.88 -2.01
C THR A 32 0.61 5.28 -3.21
N PHE A 33 1.25 5.79 -4.27
CA PHE A 33 0.54 6.19 -5.48
C PHE A 33 -0.11 4.99 -6.18
N ALA A 34 0.64 3.90 -6.38
CA ALA A 34 0.12 2.69 -7.02
C ALA A 34 -1.05 2.08 -6.25
N ASN A 35 -0.94 1.99 -4.93
CA ASN A 35 -1.97 1.47 -4.04
C ASN A 35 -3.21 2.37 -4.06
N LEU A 36 -3.04 3.69 -3.98
CA LEU A 36 -4.15 4.64 -4.03
C LEU A 36 -4.90 4.54 -5.36
N TRP A 37 -4.16 4.49 -6.48
CA TRP A 37 -4.75 4.32 -7.80
C TRP A 37 -5.50 2.98 -7.92
N SER A 38 -4.89 1.90 -7.45
CA SER A 38 -5.46 0.54 -7.53
C SER A 38 -6.71 0.39 -6.65
N VAL A 39 -6.73 0.99 -5.47
CA VAL A 39 -7.93 1.02 -4.61
C VAL A 39 -9.04 1.89 -5.24
N ALA A 40 -8.67 3.00 -5.88
CA ALA A 40 -9.65 3.91 -6.49
C ALA A 40 -10.29 3.35 -7.78
N THR A 41 -9.57 2.51 -8.52
CA THR A 41 -9.97 2.06 -9.86
C THR A 41 -10.20 0.56 -9.98
N GLY A 42 -9.48 -0.24 -9.20
CA GLY A 42 -9.50 -1.69 -9.25
C GLY A 42 -10.76 -2.28 -8.63
N ARG A 43 -11.28 -3.33 -9.25
CA ARG A 43 -12.48 -4.05 -8.76
C ARG A 43 -12.17 -5.22 -7.82
N GLY A 44 -10.95 -5.76 -7.91
CA GLY A 44 -10.47 -6.89 -7.10
C GLY A 44 -9.32 -6.53 -6.17
N TYR A 45 -8.87 -5.28 -6.19
CA TYR A 45 -7.73 -4.83 -5.41
C TYR A 45 -8.17 -4.47 -3.99
N LEU A 46 -7.62 -5.17 -3.00
CA LEU A 46 -7.83 -4.89 -1.59
C LEU A 46 -6.49 -4.71 -0.89
N ILE A 47 -6.46 -3.91 0.17
CA ILE A 47 -5.30 -3.81 1.06
C ILE A 47 -5.65 -4.60 2.32
N PRO A 48 -4.79 -5.53 2.79
CA PRO A 48 -4.99 -6.22 4.05
C PRO A 48 -5.21 -5.26 5.21
N GLU A 49 -6.05 -5.66 6.17
CA GLU A 49 -6.43 -4.81 7.31
C GLU A 49 -5.25 -4.56 8.26
N GLU A 50 -4.29 -5.48 8.27
CA GLU A 50 -3.02 -5.39 9.00
C GLU A 50 -2.02 -4.44 8.35
N SER A 51 -2.29 -3.99 7.11
CA SER A 51 -1.40 -3.14 6.34
C SER A 51 -2.00 -1.74 6.12
N SER A 52 -1.30 -0.93 5.33
CA SER A 52 -1.75 0.43 5.01
C SER A 52 -1.45 0.78 3.56
N ILE A 53 -2.14 1.79 3.02
CA ILE A 53 -1.91 2.31 1.67
C ILE A 53 -0.44 2.69 1.43
N VAL A 54 0.29 3.10 2.48
CA VAL A 54 1.69 3.53 2.36
C VAL A 54 2.67 2.35 2.46
N GLY A 55 2.41 1.41 3.38
CA GLY A 55 3.32 0.31 3.69
C GLY A 55 3.10 -0.96 2.86
N PHE A 56 1.91 -1.12 2.29
CA PHE A 56 1.58 -2.29 1.48
C PHE A 56 2.38 -2.27 0.18
N ARG A 57 3.06 -3.37 -0.14
CA ARG A 57 3.84 -3.52 -1.37
C ARG A 57 3.48 -4.81 -2.07
N VAL A 58 2.89 -4.68 -3.25
CA VAL A 58 2.68 -5.84 -4.13
C VAL A 58 4.02 -6.36 -4.64
N THR A 59 4.24 -7.66 -4.52
CA THR A 59 5.44 -8.34 -5.03
C THR A 59 5.16 -9.13 -6.30
N GLN A 60 3.92 -9.58 -6.50
CA GLN A 60 3.48 -10.22 -7.72
C GLN A 60 2.01 -9.84 -8.02
N MET A 61 1.78 -9.25 -9.19
CA MET A 61 0.43 -9.00 -9.71
C MET A 61 -0.10 -10.21 -10.47
N ASN A 62 -1.42 -10.33 -10.56
CA ASN A 62 -2.06 -11.25 -11.50
C ASN A 62 -1.80 -10.77 -12.94
N GLU A 63 -1.28 -11.66 -13.80
CA GLU A 63 -1.05 -11.37 -15.22
C GLU A 63 -2.27 -11.69 -16.10
N GLY A 64 -3.32 -12.26 -15.52
CA GLY A 64 -4.59 -12.54 -16.19
C GLY A 64 -5.51 -11.31 -16.32
N SER A 65 -6.77 -11.55 -16.65
CA SER A 65 -7.77 -10.48 -16.91
C SER A 65 -8.27 -9.72 -15.67
N GLY A 66 -7.74 -10.01 -14.47
CA GLY A 66 -8.22 -9.44 -13.21
C GLY A 66 -7.18 -8.53 -12.55
N GLU A 67 -7.63 -7.43 -11.95
CA GLU A 67 -6.79 -6.45 -11.26
C GLU A 67 -6.71 -6.75 -9.76
N TYR A 68 -5.92 -7.76 -9.41
CA TYR A 68 -5.61 -8.11 -8.02
C TYR A 68 -4.16 -8.61 -7.92
N TRP A 69 -3.58 -8.48 -6.74
CA TRP A 69 -2.24 -8.99 -6.44
C TRP A 69 -2.32 -10.47 -6.05
N LEU A 70 -1.29 -11.25 -6.36
CA LEU A 70 -1.15 -12.66 -5.94
C LEU A 70 -0.36 -12.77 -4.64
N TYR A 71 0.72 -11.98 -4.55
CA TYR A 71 1.59 -11.90 -3.38
C TYR A 71 1.95 -10.45 -3.09
N ALA A 72 2.03 -10.14 -1.81
CA ALA A 72 2.40 -8.83 -1.32
C ALA A 72 3.10 -8.94 0.05
N GLU A 73 3.67 -7.85 0.51
CA GLU A 73 4.29 -7.75 1.83
C GLU A 73 4.18 -6.32 2.38
N ASP A 74 4.33 -6.19 3.68
CA ASP A 74 4.66 -4.92 4.33
C ASP A 74 5.86 -5.11 5.26
N GLU A 75 6.04 -4.20 6.23
CA GLU A 75 7.11 -4.30 7.21
C GLU A 75 7.05 -5.58 8.07
N HIS A 76 5.87 -6.09 8.37
CA HIS A 76 5.66 -7.12 9.39
C HIS A 76 5.17 -8.46 8.83
N HIS A 77 4.52 -8.46 7.66
CA HIS A 77 3.85 -9.65 7.14
C HIS A 77 4.10 -9.87 5.64
N TYR A 78 3.99 -11.14 5.24
CA TYR A 78 3.72 -11.55 3.87
C TYR A 78 2.22 -11.84 3.70
N TYR A 79 1.66 -11.52 2.54
CA TYR A 79 0.26 -11.71 2.21
C TYR A 79 0.08 -12.45 0.88
N THR A 80 -0.99 -13.24 0.76
CA THR A 80 -1.40 -13.85 -0.51
C THR A 80 -2.93 -13.97 -0.60
N VAL A 81 -3.51 -13.69 -1.77
CA VAL A 81 -4.93 -13.98 -2.05
C VAL A 81 -5.14 -15.38 -2.64
N MET A 82 -4.07 -16.14 -2.87
CA MET A 82 -4.12 -17.50 -3.43
C MET A 82 -4.78 -18.48 -2.45
N GLU A 83 -4.87 -18.11 -1.17
CA GLU A 83 -5.48 -18.87 -0.11
C GLU A 83 -6.20 -17.94 0.87
N LYS A 84 -7.28 -18.42 1.49
CA LYS A 84 -8.08 -17.66 2.46
C LYS A 84 -7.72 -18.06 3.88
N SER A 85 -7.81 -17.11 4.82
CA SER A 85 -7.65 -17.37 6.26
C SER A 85 -8.94 -17.03 7.01
N GLY A 86 -9.72 -18.07 7.36
CA GLY A 86 -11.02 -17.88 8.00
C GLY A 86 -11.97 -17.05 7.14
N THR A 87 -12.40 -15.90 7.64
CA THR A 87 -13.27 -14.95 6.93
C THR A 87 -12.51 -13.99 6.01
N LYS A 88 -11.18 -13.92 6.12
CA LYS A 88 -10.36 -13.00 5.31
C LYS A 88 -10.15 -13.54 3.90
N PRO A 89 -10.27 -12.70 2.86
CA PRO A 89 -10.06 -13.11 1.48
C PRO A 89 -8.57 -13.31 1.11
N TYR A 90 -7.68 -13.26 2.11
CA TYR A 90 -6.24 -13.45 1.99
C TYR A 90 -5.71 -14.26 3.18
N LEU A 91 -4.55 -14.87 2.99
CA LEU A 91 -3.71 -15.45 4.01
C LEU A 91 -2.57 -14.47 4.34
N LEU A 92 -2.12 -14.49 5.59
CA LEU A 92 -0.95 -13.75 6.04
C LEU A 92 0.01 -14.63 6.85
N LEU A 93 1.30 -14.32 6.78
CA LEU A 93 2.35 -14.93 7.59
C LEU A 93 3.26 -13.83 8.14
N SER A 94 3.47 -13.78 9.45
CA SER A 94 4.42 -12.82 10.02
C SER A 94 5.84 -13.10 9.54
N LYS A 95 6.62 -12.05 9.29
CA LYS A 95 8.02 -12.16 8.86
C LYS A 95 8.88 -12.83 9.93
N GLU A 96 8.53 -12.64 11.20
CA GLU A 96 9.12 -13.36 12.31
C GLU A 96 8.91 -14.88 12.17
N LYS A 97 7.67 -15.35 11.97
CA LYS A 97 7.39 -16.78 11.77
C LYS A 97 8.05 -17.32 10.51
N ALA A 98 8.02 -16.54 9.42
CA ALA A 98 8.66 -16.90 8.16
C ALA A 98 10.18 -17.12 8.29
N SER A 99 10.86 -16.36 9.16
CA SER A 99 12.31 -16.53 9.39
C SER A 99 12.68 -17.91 9.95
N SER A 100 11.73 -18.56 10.62
CA SER A 100 11.88 -19.91 11.17
C SER A 100 11.35 -21.02 10.25
N CYS A 101 10.76 -20.66 9.10
CA CYS A 101 10.18 -21.60 8.16
C CYS A 101 11.24 -22.25 7.26
N PRO A 102 11.43 -23.59 7.33
CA PRO A 102 12.31 -24.27 6.41
C PRO A 102 11.83 -24.10 4.96
N HIS A 103 12.75 -23.73 4.07
CA HIS A 103 12.49 -23.57 2.62
C HIS A 103 11.41 -22.52 2.29
N PHE A 104 11.22 -21.52 3.14
CA PHE A 104 10.27 -20.43 2.88
C PHE A 104 10.57 -19.69 1.56
N ASP A 105 9.54 -19.55 0.74
CA ASP A 105 9.51 -18.69 -0.44
C ASP A 105 8.28 -17.76 -0.36
N LYS A 106 8.52 -16.45 -0.39
CA LYS A 106 7.46 -15.43 -0.32
C LYS A 106 6.51 -15.43 -1.53
N LEU A 107 6.86 -16.13 -2.62
CA LEU A 107 6.05 -16.26 -3.84
C LEU A 107 5.46 -17.69 -4.01
N ASP A 108 5.61 -18.56 -3.01
CA ASP A 108 4.96 -19.87 -2.99
C ASP A 108 4.27 -20.14 -1.65
N VAL A 109 2.96 -19.93 -1.61
CA VAL A 109 2.10 -20.14 -0.43
C VAL A 109 2.17 -21.57 0.15
N LYS A 110 2.62 -22.55 -0.63
CA LYS A 110 2.79 -23.94 -0.14
C LYS A 110 3.97 -24.08 0.80
N THR A 111 4.93 -23.17 0.73
CA THR A 111 6.12 -23.14 1.61
C THR A 111 5.88 -22.36 2.91
N TRP A 112 4.72 -21.73 3.06
CA TRP A 112 4.39 -20.92 4.23
C TRP A 112 3.93 -21.83 5.37
N CYS A 113 4.64 -21.79 6.51
CA CYS A 113 4.25 -22.56 7.70
C CYS A 113 3.06 -21.89 8.41
N LYS A 114 1.89 -21.97 7.79
CA LYS A 114 0.62 -21.50 8.32
C LYS A 114 0.14 -22.40 9.46
#